data_AF-A0A7W4EKA9-F1
#
_entry.id   AF-A0A7W4EKA9-F1
#
_cell.length_a   1.000
_cell.length_b   1.000
_cell.length_c   1.000
_cell.angle_alpha   90.00
_cell.angle_beta   90.00
_cell.angle_gamma   90.00
#
_symmetry.space_group_name_H-M   'P 1'
#
loop_
_entity.id
_entity.type
_entity.pdbx_description
1 polymer ?
#
loop_
_entity_poly.entity_id
_entity_poly.type
_entity_poly.pdbx_seq_one_letter_code
_entity_poly.pdbx_strand_id
1 'polypeptide(L)'
;MKTPTPPPLESYPEALRLRYAMLQLIDTLIMQRNIEALDHLGDVTLEMFSAHIEIEELSLIEITGYLGDAVRQLKAGRTPAEVLHAPLRTMQDYLQPQQEAQPPHGAK
;
A
#
# COMPACT_ATOMS: atom_id res chain seq x y z
N MET A 1 5.91 12.09 -15.55
CA MET A 1 4.53 11.75 -15.16
C MET A 1 4.33 12.29 -13.76
N LYS A 2 3.26 13.07 -13.49
CA LYS A 2 2.93 13.47 -12.12
C LYS A 2 2.33 12.24 -11.45
N THR A 3 2.95 11.75 -10.38
CA THR A 3 2.30 10.80 -9.48
C THR A 3 1.05 11.48 -8.93
N PRO A 4 -0.15 10.90 -9.11
CA PRO A 4 -1.36 11.46 -8.54
C PRO A 4 -1.19 11.51 -7.02
N THR A 5 -1.46 12.68 -6.43
CA THR A 5 -1.50 12.81 -4.96
C THR A 5 -2.60 11.91 -4.45
N PRO A 6 -2.31 10.99 -3.50
CA PRO A 6 -3.35 10.14 -2.96
C PRO A 6 -4.42 10.99 -2.25
N PRO A 7 -5.70 10.56 -2.25
CA PRO A 7 -6.76 11.21 -1.49
C PRO A 7 -6.38 11.42 -0.01
N PRO A 8 -6.93 12.45 0.66
CA PRO A 8 -6.81 12.60 2.11
C PRO A 8 -7.30 11.34 2.82
N LEU A 9 -6.66 10.96 3.92
CA LEU A 9 -7.00 9.72 4.64
C LEU A 9 -8.45 9.71 5.14
N GLU A 10 -8.99 10.90 5.46
CA GLU A 10 -10.35 11.11 5.93
C GLU A 10 -11.41 10.74 4.87
N SER A 11 -11.02 10.70 3.59
CA SER A 11 -11.91 10.30 2.49
C SER A 11 -12.14 8.80 2.41
N TYR A 12 -11.35 7.99 3.10
CA TYR A 12 -11.54 6.54 3.16
C TYR A 12 -12.45 6.12 4.31
N PRO A 13 -13.18 5.00 4.15
CA PRO A 13 -13.90 4.36 5.25
C PRO A 13 -12.97 4.14 6.45
N GLU A 14 -13.48 4.37 7.67
CA GLU A 14 -12.68 4.32 8.89
C GLU A 14 -11.90 3.01 9.03
N ALA A 15 -12.55 1.88 8.78
CA ALA A 15 -11.94 0.54 8.81
C ALA A 15 -10.73 0.41 7.87
N LEU A 16 -10.71 1.14 6.74
CA LEU A 16 -9.63 1.06 5.75
C LEU A 16 -8.55 2.13 5.94
N ARG A 17 -8.73 3.11 6.83
CA ARG A 17 -7.80 4.25 6.95
C ARG A 17 -6.39 3.81 7.29
N LEU A 18 -6.24 2.86 8.21
CA LEU A 18 -4.93 2.36 8.61
C LEU A 18 -4.23 1.65 7.45
N ARG A 19 -4.96 0.86 6.68
CA ARG A 19 -4.45 0.24 5.46
C ARG A 19 -3.92 1.27 4.46
N TYR A 20 -4.70 2.29 4.15
CA TYR A 20 -4.24 3.32 3.21
C TYR A 20 -3.11 4.17 3.76
N ALA A 21 -3.12 4.47 5.07
CA ALA A 21 -2.01 5.15 5.71
C ALA A 21 -0.70 4.36 5.60
N MET A 22 -0.76 3.04 5.82
CA MET A 22 0.38 2.14 5.63
C MET A 22 0.87 2.14 4.18
N LEU A 23 -0.03 2.01 3.20
CA LEU A 23 0.35 2.05 1.78
C LEU A 23 0.97 3.40 1.38
N GLN A 24 0.39 4.53 1.81
CA GLN A 24 0.93 5.86 1.55
C GLN A 24 2.30 6.08 2.20
N LEU A 25 2.51 5.54 3.40
CA LEU A 25 3.82 5.56 4.07
C LEU A 25 4.84 4.77 3.23
N ILE A 26 4.52 3.54 2.83
CA ILE A 26 5.41 2.70 2.01
C ILE A 26 5.76 3.40 0.69
N ASP A 27 4.76 3.96 0.00
CA ASP A 27 4.96 4.70 -1.25
C ASP A 27 5.92 5.89 -1.06
N THR A 28 5.76 6.61 0.05
CA THR A 28 6.63 7.74 0.40
C THR A 28 8.08 7.27 0.61
N LEU A 29 8.28 6.18 1.34
CA LEU A 29 9.61 5.62 1.59
C LEU A 29 10.26 5.10 0.29
N ILE A 30 9.49 4.50 -0.61
CA ILE A 30 9.95 4.07 -1.95
C ILE A 30 10.39 5.28 -2.78
N MET A 31 9.59 6.35 -2.81
CA MET A 31 9.92 7.58 -3.53
C MET A 31 11.19 8.24 -2.99
N GLN A 32 11.40 8.19 -1.68
CA GLN A 32 12.62 8.68 -1.02
C GLN A 32 13.81 7.71 -1.17
N ARG A 33 13.59 6.51 -1.70
CA ARG A 33 14.56 5.40 -1.71
C ARG A 33 15.12 5.10 -0.32
N ASN A 34 14.30 5.26 0.71
CA ASN A 34 14.70 5.01 2.10
C ASN A 34 14.60 3.51 2.40
N ILE A 35 15.61 2.77 1.94
CA ILE A 35 15.67 1.31 2.04
C ILE A 35 15.70 0.85 3.50
N GLU A 36 16.44 1.54 4.36
CA GLU A 36 16.54 1.20 5.78
C GLU A 36 15.18 1.31 6.48
N ALA A 37 14.44 2.40 6.25
CA ALA A 37 13.10 2.55 6.80
C ALA A 37 12.10 1.52 6.25
N LEU A 38 12.23 1.13 4.97
CA LEU A 38 11.41 0.06 4.40
C LEU A 38 11.72 -1.30 5.04
N ASP A 39 13.00 -1.64 5.22
CA ASP A 39 13.42 -2.87 5.91
C ASP A 39 12.87 -2.88 7.36
N HIS A 40 13.04 -1.78 8.11
CA HIS A 40 12.52 -1.69 9.49
C HIS A 40 10.99 -1.78 9.58
N LEU A 41 10.26 -1.15 8.64
CA LEU A 41 8.82 -1.30 8.58
C LEU A 41 8.42 -2.75 8.27
N GLY A 42 9.21 -3.45 7.46
CA GLY A 42 9.08 -4.88 7.20
C GLY A 42 9.21 -5.70 8.47
N ASP A 43 10.25 -5.44 9.26
CA ASP A 43 10.49 -6.13 10.53
C ASP A 43 9.34 -5.91 11.52
N VAL A 44 8.89 -4.67 11.70
CA VAL A 44 7.78 -4.34 12.60
C VAL A 44 6.49 -5.04 12.16
N THR A 45 6.16 -5.03 10.87
CA THR A 45 4.94 -5.70 10.38
C THR A 45 5.00 -7.22 10.57
N LEU A 46 6.18 -7.83 10.41
CA LEU A 46 6.40 -9.25 10.66
C LEU A 46 6.33 -9.60 12.15
N GLU A 47 6.87 -8.76 13.03
CA GLU A 47 6.76 -8.92 14.48
C GLU A 47 5.30 -8.87 14.94
N MET A 48 4.52 -7.92 14.43
CA MET A 48 3.08 -7.82 14.72
C MET A 48 2.33 -9.07 14.26
N PHE A 49 2.61 -9.56 13.06
CA PHE A 49 2.03 -10.80 12.54
C PHE A 49 2.41 -12.00 13.42
N SER A 50 3.68 -12.11 13.81
CA SER A 50 4.18 -13.19 14.67
C SER A 50 3.57 -13.15 16.08
N ALA A 51 3.24 -11.96 16.56
CA ALA A 51 2.50 -11.74 17.80
C ALA A 51 0.99 -12.02 17.69
N HIS A 52 0.52 -12.51 16.53
CA HIS A 52 -0.90 -12.78 16.24
C HIS A 52 -1.79 -11.54 16.40
N ILE A 53 -1.24 -10.35 16.12
CA ILE A 53 -2.02 -9.12 16.09
C ILE A 53 -2.85 -9.10 14.81
N GLU A 54 -4.17 -9.08 14.97
CA GLU A 54 -5.10 -8.91 13.85
C GLU A 54 -5.55 -7.45 13.78
N ILE A 55 -5.54 -6.91 12.56
CA ILE A 55 -6.02 -5.58 12.26
C ILE A 55 -7.06 -5.72 11.16
N GLU A 56 -8.27 -5.28 11.44
CA GLU A 56 -9.38 -5.31 10.49
C GLU A 56 -8.98 -4.60 9.19
N GLU A 57 -9.32 -5.20 8.05
CA GLU A 57 -8.99 -4.70 6.71
C GLU A 57 -7.47 -4.54 6.38
N LEU A 58 -6.57 -5.03 7.23
CA LEU A 58 -5.12 -4.98 6.99
C LEU A 58 -4.49 -6.38 7.04
N SER A 59 -4.07 -6.87 5.88
CA SER A 59 -3.29 -8.11 5.79
C SER A 59 -1.81 -7.82 6.04
N LEU A 60 -1.36 -8.07 7.27
CA LEU A 60 0.05 -7.86 7.65
C LEU A 60 1.01 -8.68 6.77
N ILE A 61 0.66 -9.92 6.42
CA ILE A 61 1.48 -10.77 5.56
C ILE A 61 1.63 -10.21 4.15
N GLU A 62 0.58 -9.63 3.59
CA GLU A 62 0.63 -8.99 2.27
C GLU A 62 1.48 -7.71 2.30
N ILE A 63 1.37 -6.92 3.36
CA ILE A 63 2.18 -5.72 3.56
C ILE A 63 3.66 -6.08 3.69
N THR A 64 4.00 -7.08 4.51
CA THR A 64 5.39 -7.55 4.64
C THR A 64 5.92 -8.06 3.31
N GLY A 65 5.12 -8.82 2.55
CA GLY A 65 5.48 -9.28 1.21
C GLY A 65 5.76 -8.13 0.24
N TYR A 66 4.93 -7.08 0.27
CA TYR A 66 5.13 -5.90 -0.55
C TYR A 66 6.40 -5.13 -0.17
N LEU A 67 6.65 -4.92 1.12
CA LEU A 67 7.86 -4.27 1.64
C LEU A 67 9.13 -4.99 1.18
N GLY A 68 9.18 -6.31 1.35
CA GLY A 68 10.32 -7.13 0.93
C GLY A 68 10.58 -7.06 -0.58
N ASP A 69 9.52 -7.08 -1.39
CA ASP A 69 9.66 -6.92 -2.84
C ASP A 69 10.14 -5.53 -3.23
N ALA A 70 9.58 -4.47 -2.63
CA ALA A 70 9.99 -3.10 -2.89
C ALA A 70 11.47 -2.88 -2.58
N VAL A 71 11.93 -3.35 -1.42
CA VAL A 71 13.35 -3.32 -1.04
C VAL A 71 14.21 -4.06 -2.05
N ARG A 72 13.82 -5.30 -2.41
CA ARG A 72 14.56 -6.11 -3.40
C ARG A 72 14.70 -5.38 -4.73
N GLN A 73 13.64 -4.77 -5.22
CA GLN A 73 13.65 -4.03 -6.48
C GLN A 73 14.52 -2.77 -6.41
N LEU A 74 14.43 -1.99 -5.32
CA LEU A 74 15.27 -0.81 -5.11
C LEU A 74 16.76 -1.19 -5.01
N LYS A 75 17.10 -2.26 -4.27
CA LYS A 75 18.47 -2.81 -4.19
C LYS A 75 18.98 -3.29 -5.56
N ALA A 76 18.08 -3.77 -6.43
CA ALA A 76 18.39 -4.13 -7.82
C ALA A 76 18.50 -2.93 -8.78
N GLY A 77 18.39 -1.70 -8.28
CA GLY A 77 18.54 -0.47 -9.07
C GLY A 77 17.29 -0.02 -9.83
N ARG A 78 16.13 -0.64 -9.58
CA ARG A 78 14.85 -0.15 -10.14
C ARG A 78 14.54 1.24 -9.62
N THR A 79 13.94 2.06 -10.47
CA THR A 79 13.48 3.39 -10.11
C THR A 79 12.22 3.29 -9.22
N PRO A 80 11.98 4.27 -8.33
CA PRO A 80 10.76 4.30 -7.52
C PRO A 80 9.47 4.16 -8.34
N ALA A 81 9.41 4.78 -9.52
CA ALA A 81 8.26 4.66 -10.41
C ALA A 81 8.04 3.20 -10.88
N GLU A 82 9.10 2.48 -11.25
CA GLU A 82 8.98 1.06 -11.61
C GLU A 82 8.48 0.22 -10.44
N VAL A 83 8.97 0.49 -9.22
CA VAL A 83 8.55 -0.24 -8.01
C VAL A 83 7.08 0.02 -7.67
N LEU A 84 6.62 1.28 -7.79
CA LEU A 84 5.22 1.64 -7.55
C LEU A 84 4.27 1.08 -8.62
N HIS A 85 4.75 0.82 -9.83
CA HIS A 85 3.98 0.16 -10.88
C HIS A 85 4.15 -1.36 -10.92
N ALA A 86 4.84 -1.96 -9.94
CA ALA A 86 5.04 -3.40 -9.87
C ALA A 86 3.71 -4.13 -9.56
N PRO A 87 3.56 -5.40 -9.99
CA PRO A 87 2.33 -6.17 -9.80
C PRO A 87 1.83 -6.24 -8.35
N LEU A 88 2.73 -6.40 -7.38
CA LEU A 88 2.35 -6.46 -5.97
C LEU A 88 1.74 -5.14 -5.48
N ARG A 89 2.29 -4.00 -5.89
CA ARG A 89 1.73 -2.68 -5.54
C ARG A 89 0.37 -2.45 -6.18
N THR A 90 0.19 -2.88 -7.43
CA THR A 90 -1.10 -2.77 -8.12
C THR A 90 -2.17 -3.66 -7.49
N MET A 91 -1.83 -4.87 -7.05
CA MET A 91 -2.75 -5.74 -6.29
C MET A 91 -3.25 -5.07 -5.00
N GLN A 92 -2.41 -4.25 -4.34
CA GLN A 92 -2.82 -3.49 -3.17
C GLN A 92 -3.80 -2.34 -3.49
N ASP A 93 -3.79 -1.80 -4.72
CA ASP A 93 -4.77 -0.80 -5.17
C ASP A 93 -6.12 -1.43 -5.53
N TYR A 94 -6.15 -2.66 -6.06
CA TYR A 94 -7.40 -3.32 -6.45
C TYR A 94 -8.32 -3.67 -5.28
N LEU A 95 -7.81 -3.60 -4.05
CA LEU A 95 -8.58 -3.75 -2.82
C LEU A 95 -9.21 -2.43 -2.36
N GLN A 96 -9.16 -1.38 -3.19
CA GLN A 96 -10.09 -0.27 -3.07
C GLN A 96 -11.52 -0.81 -3.07
N PRO A 97 -12.39 -0.38 -2.13
CA PRO A 97 -13.80 -0.67 -2.28
C PRO A 97 -14.14 -0.15 -3.67
N GLN A 98 -14.68 -1.04 -4.51
CA GLN A 98 -15.35 -0.60 -5.73
C GLN A 98 -16.25 0.54 -5.24
N GLN A 99 -15.89 1.79 -5.59
CA GLN A 99 -16.84 2.87 -5.49
C GLN A 99 -18.04 2.32 -6.22
N GLU A 100 -19.13 2.08 -5.47
CA GLU A 100 -20.33 1.44 -5.98
C GLU A 100 -20.55 2.01 -7.37
N ALA A 101 -20.42 1.16 -8.39
CA ALA A 101 -20.74 1.55 -9.73
C ALA A 101 -22.21 1.92 -9.66
N GLN A 102 -22.50 3.22 -9.51
CA GLN A 102 -23.85 3.74 -9.50
C GLN A 102 -24.51 3.15 -10.75
N PRO A 103 -25.57 2.33 -10.62
CA PRO A 103 -26.31 1.93 -11.80
C PRO A 103 -26.77 3.22 -12.47
N PRO A 104 -26.69 3.35 -13.81
CA PRO A 104 -27.04 4.58 -14.49
C PRO A 104 -28.48 4.94 -14.07
N HIS A 105 -28.62 6.06 -13.36
CA HIS A 105 -29.90 6.57 -12.96
C HIS A 105 -30.73 6.82 -14.23
N GLY A 106 -31.78 6.01 -14.37
CA GLY A 106 -33.01 6.29 -15.10
C GLY A 106 -32.87 7.05 -16.41
N ALA A 107 -32.74 6.31 -17.51
CA ALA A 107 -33.42 6.72 -18.73
C ALA A 107 -34.88 6.27 -18.63
N LYS A 108 -35.78 7.20 -18.31
CA LYS A 108 -37.18 7.17 -18.72
C LYS A 108 -37.42 8.33 -19.65
#